data_AF-A0A6B3DVG8-F1
#
_entry.id   AF-A0A6B3DVG8-F1
#
_cell.length_a   1.000
_cell.length_b   1.000
_cell.length_c   1.000
_cell.angle_alpha   90.00
_cell.angle_beta   90.00
_cell.angle_gamma   90.00
#
_symmetry.space_group_name_H-M   'P 1'
#
loop_
_entity.id
_entity.type
_entity.pdbx_description
1 polymer ?
#
loop_
_entity_poly.entity_id
_entity_poly.type
_entity_poly.pdbx_seq_one_letter_code
_entity_poly.pdbx_strand_id
1 'polypeptide(L)'
;EARAAVRAALRRPVEEGAEHHRPARRPEPVVLASGNLGLVSFPDVPHRMSEEEIAARHPALLPTLANHPGIGFLLVRSEEHGGVVLGARGARIPLADLDADPGPLAVFGPGAADAVRRTHSFPHTADIMVNSSHDPADGEVLAFEEQIGSHGGLGGAQSRPFLLSPLLCSPPVPEDTELVGAEEIHRVLRRWLTEAAAPPRVPAQAAPETEAETPRAAGTPGAEAPGGETPAAGTPQAATPATGTSETDAKTDAETDAETEERAA
;
A
#
# COMPACT_ATOMS: atom_id res chain seq x y z
N GLU A 1 -47.01 -1.94 -15.13
CA GLU A 1 -47.75 -0.91 -14.38
C GLU A 1 -46.95 -0.22 -13.28
N ALA A 2 -46.01 -0.87 -12.57
CA ALA A 2 -45.23 -0.24 -11.48
C ALA A 2 -44.29 0.92 -11.90
N ARG A 3 -43.93 1.05 -13.20
CA ARG A 3 -43.11 2.17 -13.70
C ARG A 3 -43.89 3.47 -13.99
N ALA A 4 -45.23 3.39 -14.10
CA ALA A 4 -46.06 4.57 -14.36
C ALA A 4 -46.33 5.37 -13.08
N ALA A 5 -46.49 4.69 -11.94
CA ALA A 5 -46.78 5.31 -10.64
C ALA A 5 -45.63 6.20 -10.14
N VAL A 6 -44.37 5.83 -10.40
CA VAL A 6 -43.19 6.60 -9.96
C VAL A 6 -43.04 7.92 -10.74
N ARG A 7 -43.46 7.98 -12.02
CA ARG A 7 -43.40 9.22 -12.81
C ARG A 7 -44.46 10.25 -12.42
N ALA A 8 -45.60 9.82 -11.89
CA ALA A 8 -46.66 10.73 -11.45
C ALA A 8 -46.33 11.47 -10.13
N ALA A 9 -45.43 10.91 -9.31
CA ALA A 9 -45.06 11.48 -8.01
C ALA A 9 -44.06 12.66 -8.09
N LEU A 10 -43.37 12.84 -9.23
CA LEU A 10 -42.24 13.78 -9.34
C LEU A 10 -42.54 15.10 -10.08
N ARG A 11 -43.82 15.42 -10.35
CA ARG A 11 -44.31 16.68 -10.99
C ARG A 11 -43.27 17.41 -11.85
N ARG A 12 -42.79 16.73 -12.89
CA ARG A 12 -41.87 17.34 -13.85
C ARG A 12 -42.71 17.95 -14.98
N PRO A 13 -42.66 19.28 -15.24
CA PRO A 13 -43.41 19.87 -16.33
C PRO A 13 -42.93 19.26 -17.66
N VAL A 14 -43.88 18.87 -18.50
CA VAL A 14 -43.61 18.50 -19.89
C VAL A 14 -43.59 19.81 -20.67
N GLU A 15 -42.40 20.26 -21.08
CA GLU A 15 -42.30 21.34 -22.06
C GLU A 15 -42.51 20.76 -23.46
N GLU A 16 -43.61 21.13 -24.08
CA GLU A 16 -43.90 20.90 -25.48
C GLU A 16 -43.15 21.93 -26.35
N GLY A 17 -42.42 21.43 -27.37
CA GLY A 17 -42.23 22.14 -28.64
C GLY A 17 -41.06 23.12 -28.76
N ALA A 18 -39.89 22.60 -29.19
CA ALA A 18 -39.09 23.18 -30.27
C ALA A 18 -38.00 22.17 -30.67
N GLU A 19 -38.12 21.59 -31.87
CA GLU A 19 -37.11 20.73 -32.48
C GLU A 19 -35.86 21.54 -32.84
N HIS A 20 -35.06 21.88 -31.83
CA HIS A 20 -33.64 22.11 -32.03
C HIS A 20 -32.99 20.73 -32.15
N HIS A 21 -32.24 20.49 -33.23
CA HIS A 21 -31.40 19.31 -33.39
C HIS A 21 -30.40 19.25 -32.23
N ARG A 22 -30.82 18.67 -31.10
CA ARG A 22 -29.95 18.44 -29.95
C ARG A 22 -28.94 17.40 -30.42
N PRO A 23 -27.62 17.69 -30.35
CA PRO A 23 -26.63 16.65 -30.62
C PRO A 23 -26.97 15.44 -29.75
N ALA A 24 -26.87 14.24 -30.33
CA ALA A 24 -27.15 13.00 -29.62
C ALA A 24 -26.46 13.06 -28.26
N ARG A 25 -27.27 13.00 -27.19
CA ARG A 25 -26.77 13.23 -25.83
C ARG A 25 -25.77 12.10 -25.54
N ARG A 26 -24.49 12.45 -25.42
CA ARG A 26 -23.46 11.48 -25.06
C ARG A 26 -23.85 10.83 -23.73
N PRO A 27 -23.52 9.54 -23.52
CA PRO A 27 -23.57 8.93 -22.20
C PRO A 27 -22.97 9.86 -21.15
N GLU A 28 -23.67 10.00 -20.03
CA GLU A 28 -23.18 10.79 -18.90
C GLU A 28 -22.00 10.07 -18.24
N PRO A 29 -21.01 10.80 -17.68
CA PRO A 29 -19.93 10.19 -16.93
C PRO A 29 -20.48 9.34 -15.78
N VAL A 30 -19.84 8.20 -15.52
CA VAL A 30 -20.15 7.36 -14.37
C VAL A 30 -19.19 7.75 -13.26
N VAL A 31 -19.75 8.09 -12.10
CA VAL A 31 -18.99 8.39 -10.88
C VAL A 31 -19.37 7.36 -9.83
N LEU A 32 -18.37 6.66 -9.30
CA LEU A 32 -18.52 5.72 -8.21
C LEU A 32 -17.70 6.20 -7.01
N ALA A 33 -18.37 6.33 -5.87
CA ALA A 33 -17.73 6.53 -4.58
C ALA A 33 -17.57 5.18 -3.88
N SER A 34 -16.41 4.96 -3.27
CA SER A 34 -16.12 3.82 -2.41
C SER A 34 -15.24 4.32 -1.27
N GLY A 35 -15.82 4.56 -0.09
CA GLY A 35 -15.17 5.23 1.03
C GLY A 35 -14.48 6.51 0.59
N ASN A 36 -13.16 6.56 0.76
CA ASN A 36 -12.34 7.73 0.46
C ASN A 36 -11.71 7.70 -0.96
N LEU A 37 -12.21 6.80 -1.81
CA LEU A 37 -11.83 6.62 -3.20
C LEU A 37 -13.00 6.96 -4.14
N GLY A 38 -12.75 7.83 -5.11
CA GLY A 38 -13.65 8.14 -6.20
C GLY A 38 -13.14 7.60 -7.52
N LEU A 39 -14.01 7.04 -8.34
CA LEU A 39 -13.72 6.54 -9.67
C LEU A 39 -14.62 7.24 -10.69
N VAL A 40 -14.02 7.93 -11.66
CA VAL A 40 -14.75 8.61 -12.74
C VAL A 40 -14.39 7.94 -14.07
N SER A 41 -15.43 7.53 -14.81
CA SER A 41 -15.27 6.93 -16.13
C SER A 41 -16.20 7.57 -17.17
N PHE A 42 -15.74 7.67 -18.42
CA PHE A 42 -16.46 8.18 -19.58
C PHE A 42 -16.85 7.01 -20.49
N PRO A 43 -18.02 6.36 -20.28
CA PRO A 43 -18.38 5.12 -20.96
C PRO A 43 -18.64 5.29 -22.47
N ASP A 44 -18.68 6.53 -22.97
CA ASP A 44 -18.79 6.81 -24.40
C ASP A 44 -17.45 6.68 -25.14
N VAL A 45 -16.34 6.49 -24.41
CA VAL A 45 -15.01 6.26 -24.95
C VAL A 45 -14.60 4.79 -24.68
N PRO A 46 -14.17 4.02 -25.70
CA PRO A 46 -13.90 2.59 -25.55
C PRO A 46 -12.55 2.27 -24.87
N HIS A 47 -11.77 3.30 -24.57
CA HIS A 47 -10.46 3.22 -23.93
C HIS A 47 -10.42 4.13 -22.71
N ARG A 48 -9.52 3.84 -21.76
CA ARG A 48 -9.22 4.75 -20.65
C ARG A 48 -8.76 6.08 -21.23
N MET A 49 -9.34 7.23 -20.90
CA MET A 49 -8.93 8.53 -21.44
C MET A 49 -7.59 9.00 -20.82
N SER A 50 -6.81 9.76 -21.59
CA SER A 50 -5.63 10.49 -21.12
C SER A 50 -6.01 11.81 -20.46
N GLU A 51 -5.12 12.38 -19.65
CA GLU A 51 -5.31 13.71 -19.07
C GLU A 51 -5.45 14.77 -20.16
N GLU A 52 -4.77 14.60 -21.29
CA GLU A 52 -4.83 15.48 -22.45
C GLU A 52 -6.21 15.40 -23.13
N GLU A 53 -6.74 14.19 -23.36
CA GLU A 53 -8.10 13.97 -23.87
C GLU A 53 -9.16 14.54 -22.91
N ILE A 54 -9.01 14.32 -21.60
CA ILE A 54 -9.92 14.84 -20.58
C ILE A 54 -9.87 16.36 -20.53
N ALA A 55 -8.68 16.97 -20.56
CA ALA A 55 -8.52 18.42 -20.55
C ALA A 55 -9.08 19.07 -21.82
N ALA A 56 -8.92 18.44 -22.99
CA ALA A 56 -9.51 18.94 -24.23
C ALA A 56 -11.05 18.90 -24.19
N ARG A 57 -11.63 17.84 -23.62
CA ARG A 57 -13.08 17.65 -23.52
C ARG A 57 -13.71 18.46 -22.38
N HIS A 58 -13.01 18.59 -21.27
CA HIS A 58 -13.47 19.19 -20.01
C HIS A 58 -12.36 20.04 -19.36
N PRO A 59 -12.04 21.23 -19.89
CA PRO A 59 -10.84 22.00 -19.53
C PRO A 59 -10.68 22.33 -18.04
N ALA A 60 -11.79 22.53 -17.33
CA ALA A 60 -11.78 22.88 -15.91
C ALA A 60 -11.81 21.66 -14.97
N LEU A 61 -12.05 20.44 -15.47
CA LEU A 61 -12.37 19.29 -14.62
C LEU A 61 -11.19 18.88 -13.71
N LEU A 62 -10.06 18.50 -14.33
CA LEU A 62 -8.86 18.08 -13.59
C LEU A 62 -8.33 19.18 -12.65
N PRO A 63 -8.16 20.45 -13.06
CA PRO A 63 -7.69 21.47 -12.14
C PRO A 63 -8.69 21.79 -11.02
N THR A 64 -10.00 21.70 -11.26
CA THR A 64 -11.01 21.90 -10.20
C THR A 64 -10.94 20.79 -9.16
N LEU A 65 -10.89 19.53 -9.61
CA LEU A 65 -10.78 18.39 -8.71
C LEU A 65 -9.46 18.40 -7.93
N ALA A 66 -8.33 18.62 -8.60
CA ALA A 66 -7.02 18.61 -7.97
C ALA A 66 -6.84 19.72 -6.91
N ASN A 67 -7.55 20.84 -7.03
CA ASN A 67 -7.53 21.95 -6.06
C ASN A 67 -8.66 21.89 -5.03
N HIS A 68 -9.55 20.88 -5.09
CA HIS A 68 -10.61 20.76 -4.11
C HIS A 68 -10.00 20.37 -2.74
N PRO A 69 -10.31 21.07 -1.64
CA PRO A 69 -9.67 20.84 -0.34
C PRO A 69 -9.89 19.43 0.22
N GLY A 70 -10.98 18.76 -0.20
CA GLY A 70 -11.26 17.38 0.20
C GLY A 70 -10.61 16.30 -0.67
N ILE A 71 -9.82 16.67 -1.68
CA ILE A 71 -9.12 15.74 -2.57
C ILE A 71 -7.62 15.85 -2.31
N GLY A 72 -6.98 14.71 -2.04
CA GLY A 72 -5.54 14.64 -1.79
C GLY A 72 -4.76 14.57 -3.10
N PHE A 73 -5.21 13.70 -4.02
CA PHE A 73 -4.62 13.59 -5.34
C PHE A 73 -5.57 12.95 -6.36
N LEU A 74 -5.24 13.13 -7.64
CA LEU A 74 -5.81 12.41 -8.77
C LEU A 74 -4.75 11.50 -9.38
N LEU A 75 -5.14 10.31 -9.82
CA LEU A 75 -4.33 9.47 -10.71
C LEU A 75 -5.01 9.39 -12.08
N VAL A 76 -4.28 9.82 -13.12
CA VAL A 76 -4.76 9.86 -14.51
C VAL A 76 -3.73 9.23 -15.44
N ARG A 77 -4.16 8.80 -16.63
CA ARG A 77 -3.23 8.41 -17.71
C ARG A 77 -2.63 9.67 -18.32
N SER A 78 -1.37 9.65 -18.71
CA SER A 78 -0.78 10.67 -19.58
C SER A 78 -0.27 10.00 -20.85
N GLU A 79 -0.41 10.67 -21.98
CA GLU A 79 0.17 10.20 -23.24
C GLU A 79 1.70 10.24 -23.22
N GLU A 80 2.27 11.24 -22.54
CA GLU A 80 3.72 11.44 -22.47
C GLU A 80 4.38 10.54 -21.41
N HIS A 81 3.81 10.47 -20.21
CA HIS A 81 4.44 9.81 -19.06
C HIS A 81 3.81 8.47 -18.69
N GLY A 82 2.80 8.01 -19.43
CA GLY A 82 2.00 6.82 -19.10
C GLY A 82 0.99 7.11 -17.98
N GLY A 83 1.47 7.54 -16.81
CA GLY A 83 0.64 7.93 -15.68
C GLY A 83 1.22 9.13 -14.92
N VAL A 84 0.34 9.94 -14.35
CA VAL A 84 0.73 11.07 -13.50
C VAL A 84 -0.20 11.18 -12.29
N VAL A 85 0.36 11.69 -11.20
CA VAL A 85 -0.37 12.14 -10.02
C VAL A 85 -0.57 13.65 -10.11
N LEU A 86 -1.82 14.10 -9.99
CA LEU A 86 -2.17 15.52 -9.93
C LEU A 86 -2.57 15.90 -8.51
N GLY A 87 -2.26 17.11 -8.07
CA GLY A 87 -2.66 17.61 -6.76
C GLY A 87 -2.79 19.12 -6.72
N ALA A 88 -3.08 19.64 -5.52
CA ALA A 88 -3.33 21.06 -5.30
C ALA A 88 -2.13 21.92 -5.73
N ARG A 89 -2.41 23.19 -6.07
CA ARG A 89 -1.40 24.19 -6.47
C ARG A 89 -0.61 23.79 -7.73
N GLY A 90 -1.22 22.99 -8.61
CA GLY A 90 -0.63 22.62 -9.90
C GLY A 90 0.42 21.51 -9.80
N ALA A 91 0.45 20.74 -8.71
CA ALA A 91 1.31 19.57 -8.62
C ALA A 91 0.96 18.57 -9.73
N ARG A 92 1.96 18.15 -10.51
CA ARG A 92 1.87 17.12 -11.55
C ARG A 92 3.17 16.31 -11.53
N ILE A 93 3.11 15.08 -11.05
CA ILE A 93 4.27 14.23 -10.87
C ILE A 93 4.11 12.94 -11.70
N PRO A 94 5.00 12.66 -12.67
CA PRO A 94 5.06 11.36 -13.34
C PRO A 94 5.24 10.21 -12.35
N LEU A 95 4.58 9.06 -12.61
CA LEU A 95 4.70 7.89 -11.72
C LEU A 95 6.13 7.36 -11.59
N ALA A 96 6.96 7.58 -12.62
CA ALA A 96 8.37 7.23 -12.62
C ALA A 96 9.20 8.07 -11.63
N ASP A 97 8.74 9.28 -11.30
CA ASP A 97 9.50 10.24 -10.48
C ASP A 97 9.08 10.21 -9.00
N LEU A 98 8.04 9.44 -8.65
CA LEU A 98 7.46 9.40 -7.30
C LEU A 98 8.44 8.97 -6.18
N ASP A 99 9.52 8.26 -6.51
CA ASP A 99 10.52 7.86 -5.51
C ASP A 99 11.45 9.03 -5.15
N ALA A 100 11.68 9.95 -6.09
CA ALA A 100 12.51 11.13 -5.88
C ALA A 100 11.68 12.31 -5.34
N ASP A 101 10.45 12.46 -5.83
CA ASP A 101 9.49 13.47 -5.37
C ASP A 101 8.11 12.82 -5.23
N PRO A 102 7.69 12.43 -4.02
CA PRO A 102 6.37 11.85 -3.81
C PRO A 102 5.24 12.89 -3.99
N GLY A 103 5.56 14.18 -3.99
CA GLY A 103 4.60 15.27 -4.16
C GLY A 103 3.36 15.12 -3.26
N PRO A 104 2.14 15.10 -3.83
CA PRO A 104 0.91 14.89 -3.05
C PRO A 104 0.87 13.58 -2.24
N LEU A 105 1.66 12.56 -2.61
CA LEU A 105 1.67 11.27 -1.92
C LEU A 105 2.46 11.27 -0.61
N ALA A 106 3.23 12.33 -0.31
CA ALA A 106 4.15 12.37 0.84
C ALA A 106 3.46 12.08 2.18
N VAL A 107 2.18 12.43 2.32
CA VAL A 107 1.41 12.28 3.57
C VAL A 107 0.79 10.89 3.74
N PHE A 108 0.87 10.00 2.76
CA PHE A 108 0.20 8.69 2.79
C PHE A 108 1.10 7.55 3.28
N GLY A 109 2.38 7.85 3.56
CA GLY A 109 3.32 6.91 4.15
C GLY A 109 3.98 5.95 3.14
N PRO A 110 4.82 5.03 3.64
CA PRO A 110 5.55 4.07 2.83
C PRO A 110 4.62 3.20 1.96
N GLY A 111 5.08 2.85 0.75
CA GLY A 111 4.33 2.02 -0.19
C GLY A 111 3.21 2.73 -0.96
N ALA A 112 2.90 4.00 -0.66
CA ALA A 112 1.87 4.77 -1.37
C ALA A 112 2.16 4.88 -2.88
N ALA A 113 3.41 5.20 -3.25
CA ALA A 113 3.82 5.27 -4.65
C ALA A 113 3.62 3.95 -5.39
N ASP A 114 4.00 2.83 -4.76
CA ASP A 114 3.84 1.49 -5.34
C ASP A 114 2.37 1.08 -5.45
N ALA A 115 1.54 1.43 -4.47
CA ALA A 115 0.09 1.22 -4.54
C ALA A 115 -0.54 1.98 -5.71
N VAL A 116 -0.11 3.23 -5.95
CA VAL A 116 -0.55 4.05 -7.08
C VAL A 116 -0.08 3.45 -8.41
N ARG A 117 1.20 3.07 -8.52
CA ARG A 117 1.75 2.41 -9.73
C ARG A 117 1.03 1.10 -10.04
N ARG A 118 0.82 0.26 -9.03
CA ARG A 118 0.07 -1.00 -9.16
C ARG A 118 -1.35 -0.73 -9.63
N THR A 119 -2.03 0.25 -9.03
CA THR A 119 -3.39 0.61 -9.44
C THR A 119 -3.40 1.07 -10.89
N HIS A 120 -2.50 1.97 -11.29
CA HIS A 120 -2.37 2.43 -12.67
C HIS A 120 -2.16 1.30 -13.69
N SER A 121 -1.48 0.21 -13.29
CA SER A 121 -1.20 -0.92 -14.17
C SER A 121 -2.43 -1.74 -14.56
N PHE A 122 -3.56 -1.58 -13.85
CA PHE A 122 -4.75 -2.36 -14.15
C PHE A 122 -5.43 -1.90 -15.45
N PRO A 123 -5.84 -2.84 -16.33
CA PRO A 123 -6.48 -2.51 -17.61
C PRO A 123 -7.86 -1.86 -17.45
N HIS A 124 -8.47 -1.97 -16.27
CA HIS A 124 -9.80 -1.46 -15.95
C HIS A 124 -9.77 -0.29 -14.95
N THR A 125 -8.60 0.33 -14.76
CA THR A 125 -8.49 1.56 -13.97
C THR A 125 -9.39 2.65 -14.57
N ALA A 126 -10.12 3.37 -13.71
CA ALA A 126 -10.96 4.48 -14.13
C ALA A 126 -10.15 5.58 -14.84
N ASP A 127 -10.84 6.41 -15.63
CA ASP A 127 -10.22 7.54 -16.35
C ASP A 127 -9.57 8.50 -15.36
N ILE A 128 -10.29 8.81 -14.28
CA ILE A 128 -9.80 9.59 -13.15
C ILE A 128 -10.05 8.77 -11.88
N MET A 129 -8.98 8.42 -11.20
CA MET A 129 -9.03 7.94 -9.82
C MET A 129 -8.81 9.14 -8.90
N VAL A 130 -9.64 9.28 -7.89
CA VAL A 130 -9.63 10.39 -6.93
C VAL A 130 -9.41 9.82 -5.54
N ASN A 131 -8.35 10.22 -4.87
CA ASN A 131 -8.19 9.91 -3.45
C ASN A 131 -8.55 11.14 -2.62
N SER A 132 -9.26 10.94 -1.51
CA SER A 132 -9.52 12.02 -0.56
C SER A 132 -8.23 12.64 -0.04
N SER A 133 -8.37 13.81 0.58
CA SER A 133 -7.35 14.32 1.49
C SER A 133 -7.15 13.36 2.67
N HIS A 134 -5.97 13.43 3.27
CA HIS A 134 -5.59 12.69 4.47
C HIS A 134 -4.90 13.65 5.43
N ASP A 135 -5.36 13.71 6.66
CA ASP A 135 -4.66 14.41 7.73
C ASP A 135 -3.79 13.41 8.50
N PRO A 136 -2.45 13.50 8.42
CA PRO A 136 -1.57 12.58 9.13
C PRO A 136 -1.53 12.80 10.64
N ALA A 137 -2.05 13.92 11.17
CA ALA A 137 -2.00 14.23 12.59
C ALA A 137 -2.92 13.32 13.42
N ASP A 138 -4.13 13.06 12.92
CA ASP A 138 -5.14 12.20 13.55
C ASP A 138 -5.50 10.98 12.69
N GLY A 139 -5.02 10.92 11.44
CA GLY A 139 -5.29 9.84 10.50
C GLY A 139 -6.65 9.98 9.81
N GLU A 140 -7.25 11.17 9.81
CA GLU A 140 -8.54 11.39 9.17
C GLU A 140 -8.47 11.32 7.64
N VAL A 141 -9.49 10.71 7.05
CA VAL A 141 -9.74 10.71 5.61
C VAL A 141 -11.18 11.12 5.35
N LEU A 142 -11.44 11.75 4.22
CA LEU A 142 -12.79 12.19 3.87
C LEU A 142 -13.49 11.14 3.01
N ALA A 143 -14.60 10.59 3.50
CA ALA A 143 -15.45 9.73 2.72
C ALA A 143 -16.19 10.53 1.64
N PHE A 144 -16.27 10.00 0.42
CA PHE A 144 -17.12 10.52 -0.65
C PHE A 144 -18.54 9.94 -0.60
N GLU A 145 -18.79 8.97 0.28
CA GLU A 145 -20.09 8.36 0.51
C GLU A 145 -20.71 8.81 1.85
N GLU A 146 -22.03 8.69 1.96
CA GLU A 146 -22.79 8.99 3.17
C GLU A 146 -22.70 7.84 4.20
N GLN A 147 -21.49 7.38 4.50
CA GLN A 147 -21.23 6.34 5.50
C GLN A 147 -20.34 6.87 6.62
N ILE A 148 -20.50 6.30 7.82
CA ILE A 148 -19.71 6.65 9.00
C ILE A 148 -18.29 6.08 8.90
N GLY A 149 -18.15 4.90 8.28
CA GLY A 149 -16.85 4.26 8.02
C GLY A 149 -16.40 4.52 6.59
N SER A 150 -15.09 4.48 6.36
CA SER A 150 -14.48 4.73 5.05
C SER A 150 -13.30 3.80 4.81
N HIS A 151 -13.12 3.37 3.56
CA HIS A 151 -11.99 2.54 3.14
C HIS A 151 -11.78 2.63 1.62
N GLY A 152 -10.76 1.94 1.11
CA GLY A 152 -10.58 1.68 -0.32
C GLY A 152 -9.62 2.63 -1.02
N GLY A 153 -9.46 3.85 -0.50
CA GLY A 153 -8.36 4.74 -0.85
C GLY A 153 -7.12 4.55 0.02
N LEU A 154 -6.18 5.48 -0.10
CA LEU A 154 -5.00 5.60 0.75
C LEU A 154 -5.28 6.51 1.95
N GLY A 155 -4.55 6.27 3.05
CA GLY A 155 -4.55 7.11 4.24
C GLY A 155 -5.42 6.58 5.37
N GLY A 156 -5.16 7.07 6.58
CA GLY A 156 -5.88 6.72 7.79
C GLY A 156 -5.59 5.32 8.32
N ALA A 157 -6.45 4.86 9.23
CA ALA A 157 -6.23 3.62 9.99
C ALA A 157 -6.13 2.34 9.12
N GLN A 158 -6.73 2.34 7.93
CA GLN A 158 -6.63 1.23 6.96
C GLN A 158 -5.19 0.93 6.52
N SER A 159 -4.28 1.91 6.64
CA SER A 159 -2.86 1.75 6.32
C SER A 159 -2.05 1.04 7.42
N ARG A 160 -2.67 0.59 8.53
CA ARG A 160 -2.00 -0.07 9.66
C ARG A 160 -2.55 -1.48 9.93
N PRO A 161 -2.49 -2.41 8.95
CA PRO A 161 -2.93 -3.78 9.15
C PRO A 161 -1.95 -4.57 10.05
N PHE A 162 -2.44 -5.67 10.62
CA PHE A 162 -1.58 -6.67 11.25
C PHE A 162 -2.03 -8.08 10.86
N LEU A 163 -1.08 -9.02 10.82
CA LEU A 163 -1.34 -10.44 10.60
C LEU A 163 -0.98 -11.22 11.87
N LEU A 164 -1.96 -11.86 12.49
CA LEU A 164 -1.71 -12.79 13.58
C LEU A 164 -1.31 -14.16 13.01
N SER A 165 -0.03 -14.50 13.12
CA SER A 165 0.52 -15.74 12.56
C SER A 165 0.47 -16.92 13.56
N PRO A 166 -0.01 -18.11 13.16
CA PRO A 166 0.10 -19.31 13.98
C PRO A 166 1.55 -19.77 14.13
N LEU A 167 1.98 -20.10 15.35
CA LEU A 167 3.36 -20.58 15.63
C LEU A 167 3.66 -21.98 15.06
N LEU A 168 2.63 -22.76 14.73
CA LEU A 168 2.78 -24.09 14.15
C LEU A 168 3.10 -24.07 12.66
N CYS A 169 2.92 -22.91 12.01
CA CYS A 169 3.19 -22.72 10.59
C CYS A 169 4.53 -22.02 10.39
N SER A 170 5.08 -22.12 9.18
CA SER A 170 6.28 -21.36 8.81
C SER A 170 6.03 -19.84 8.92
N PRO A 171 7.08 -19.02 9.20
CA PRO A 171 6.94 -17.56 9.22
C PRO A 171 6.29 -17.02 7.94
N PRO A 172 5.43 -15.99 8.01
CA PRO A 172 4.71 -15.48 6.84
C PRO A 172 5.66 -15.08 5.70
N VAL A 173 6.72 -14.34 6.03
CA VAL A 173 7.79 -13.90 5.13
C VAL A 173 9.15 -14.06 5.82
N PRO A 174 10.28 -14.02 5.08
CA PRO A 174 11.61 -13.94 5.68
C PRO A 174 11.76 -12.72 6.60
N GLU A 175 12.78 -12.76 7.44
CA GLU A 175 13.18 -11.58 8.23
C GLU A 175 13.47 -10.39 7.30
N ASP A 176 13.22 -9.18 7.80
CA ASP A 176 13.40 -7.90 7.08
C ASP A 176 12.60 -7.73 5.78
N THR A 177 11.55 -8.53 5.59
CA THR A 177 10.63 -8.39 4.45
C THR A 177 9.24 -7.98 4.94
N GLU A 178 8.57 -7.09 4.21
CA GLU A 178 7.19 -6.71 4.50
C GLU A 178 6.21 -7.37 3.52
N LEU A 179 5.00 -7.67 4.01
CA LEU A 179 3.90 -8.18 3.19
C LEU A 179 3.14 -7.01 2.57
N VAL A 180 3.04 -7.01 1.24
CA VAL A 180 2.34 -5.96 0.50
C VAL A 180 1.11 -6.53 -0.20
N GLY A 181 -0.06 -6.11 0.29
CA GLY A 181 -1.35 -6.35 -0.35
C GLY A 181 -1.89 -7.78 -0.21
N ALA A 182 -3.13 -7.94 -0.66
CA ALA A 182 -3.90 -9.18 -0.45
C ALA A 182 -3.34 -10.41 -1.18
N GLU A 183 -2.61 -10.22 -2.29
CA GLU A 183 -2.06 -11.33 -3.08
C GLU A 183 -0.95 -12.08 -2.33
N GLU A 184 -0.07 -11.34 -1.65
CA GLU A 184 1.00 -11.95 -0.86
C GLU A 184 0.42 -12.64 0.38
N ILE A 185 -0.52 -11.99 1.06
CA ILE A 185 -1.29 -12.60 2.16
C ILE A 185 -1.96 -13.90 1.69
N HIS A 186 -2.58 -13.89 0.51
CA HIS A 186 -3.19 -15.09 -0.05
C HIS A 186 -2.17 -16.23 -0.22
N ARG A 187 -0.98 -15.96 -0.74
CA ARG A 187 0.07 -16.99 -0.89
C ARG A 187 0.50 -17.55 0.46
N VAL A 188 0.67 -16.71 1.47
CA VAL A 188 0.98 -17.12 2.85
C VAL A 188 -0.12 -18.03 3.41
N LEU A 189 -1.38 -17.60 3.34
CA LEU A 189 -2.51 -18.36 3.85
C LEU A 189 -2.67 -19.70 3.12
N ARG A 190 -2.44 -19.74 1.80
CA ARG A 190 -2.46 -20.99 1.01
C ARG A 190 -1.37 -21.95 1.44
N ARG A 191 -0.15 -21.46 1.65
CA ARG A 191 0.98 -22.26 2.15
C ARG A 191 0.65 -22.86 3.53
N TRP A 192 0.15 -22.04 4.46
CA TRP A 192 -0.24 -22.50 5.80
C TRP A 192 -1.35 -23.54 5.79
N LEU A 193 -2.34 -23.42 4.90
CA LEU A 193 -3.36 -24.46 4.71
C LEU A 193 -2.73 -25.80 4.28
N THR A 194 -1.72 -25.77 3.41
CA THR A 194 -1.00 -26.98 3.01
C THR A 194 -0.15 -27.56 4.14
N GLU A 195 0.53 -26.70 4.91
CA GLU A 195 1.33 -27.13 6.08
C GLU A 195 0.47 -27.77 7.16
N ALA A 196 -0.68 -27.15 7.48
CA ALA A 196 -1.61 -27.64 8.49
C ALA A 196 -2.32 -28.94 8.08
N ALA A 197 -2.51 -29.17 6.77
CA ALA A 197 -3.10 -30.40 6.24
C ALA A 197 -2.09 -31.56 6.11
N ALA A 198 -0.79 -31.29 6.24
CA ALA A 198 0.22 -32.33 6.14
C ALA A 198 0.11 -33.27 7.35
N PRO A 199 0.10 -34.61 7.14
CA PRO A 199 0.19 -35.54 8.24
C PRO A 199 1.45 -35.26 9.07
N PRO A 200 1.43 -35.49 10.39
CA PRO A 200 2.58 -35.23 11.24
C PRO A 200 3.80 -35.94 10.67
N ARG A 201 4.86 -35.17 10.40
CA ARG A 201 6.12 -35.73 9.93
C ARG A 201 6.70 -36.58 11.04
N VAL A 202 6.54 -37.90 10.94
CA VAL A 202 7.31 -38.83 11.76
C VAL A 202 8.76 -38.67 11.30
N PRO A 203 9.70 -38.30 12.19
CA PRO A 203 11.11 -38.29 11.83
C PRO A 203 11.46 -39.67 11.27
N ALA A 204 12.00 -39.72 10.05
CA ALA A 204 12.56 -40.95 9.53
C ALA A 204 13.60 -41.41 10.57
N GLN A 205 13.36 -42.56 11.21
CA GLN A 205 14.33 -43.16 12.08
C GLN A 205 15.61 -43.29 11.25
N ALA A 206 16.69 -42.64 11.73
CA ALA A 206 18.00 -42.87 11.16
C ALA A 206 18.21 -44.39 11.13
N ALA A 207 18.41 -44.93 9.93
CA ALA A 207 18.75 -46.33 9.79
C ALA A 207 19.94 -46.60 10.74
N PRO A 208 19.93 -47.70 11.51
CA PRO A 208 21.04 -47.99 12.39
C PRO A 208 22.30 -48.01 11.54
N GLU A 209 23.28 -47.20 11.93
CA GLU A 209 24.62 -47.26 11.37
C GLU A 209 25.09 -48.71 11.56
N THR A 210 25.21 -49.44 10.45
CA THR A 210 25.86 -50.75 10.46
C THR A 210 27.28 -50.51 10.95
N GLU A 211 27.57 -50.91 12.19
CA GLU A 211 28.92 -50.94 12.73
C GLU A 211 29.79 -51.74 11.74
N ALA A 212 30.63 -51.01 11.01
CA ALA A 212 31.68 -51.61 10.21
C ALA A 212 32.69 -52.23 11.18
N GLU A 213 32.68 -53.56 11.22
CA GLU A 213 33.59 -54.39 12.00
C GLU A 213 35.05 -54.06 11.63
N THR A 214 35.74 -53.31 12.50
CA THR A 214 37.18 -53.01 12.38
C THR A 214 37.99 -54.32 12.42
N PRO A 215 38.85 -54.63 11.43
CA PRO A 215 39.74 -55.77 11.52
C PRO A 215 40.84 -55.49 12.56
N ARG A 216 40.98 -56.38 13.53
CA ARG A 216 42.07 -56.40 14.52
C ARG A 216 43.43 -56.43 13.83
N ALA A 217 44.30 -55.48 14.22
CA ALA A 217 45.71 -55.46 13.88
C ALA A 217 46.46 -56.64 14.52
N ALA A 218 47.26 -57.35 13.72
CA ALA A 218 48.35 -58.22 14.17
C ALA A 218 49.66 -57.43 14.03
N GLY A 219 50.35 -57.18 15.14
CA GLY A 219 51.57 -56.38 15.19
C GLY A 219 52.84 -57.18 14.93
N THR A 220 53.98 -56.50 14.80
CA THR A 220 55.34 -56.92 15.21
C THR A 220 56.24 -55.67 15.31
N PRO A 221 57.25 -55.60 16.22
CA PRO A 221 57.83 -54.35 16.72
C PRO A 221 59.22 -54.01 16.13
N GLY A 222 59.70 -52.79 16.38
CA GLY A 222 61.12 -52.43 16.22
C GLY A 222 61.37 -50.92 16.18
N ALA A 223 62.19 -50.43 17.12
CA ALA A 223 62.50 -49.04 17.41
C ALA A 223 63.53 -48.39 16.45
N GLU A 224 63.46 -47.06 16.28
CA GLU A 224 64.54 -46.08 16.58
C GLU A 224 64.16 -44.65 16.10
N ALA A 225 64.51 -43.64 16.91
CA ALA A 225 64.45 -42.19 16.65
C ALA A 225 65.79 -41.74 15.98
N PRO A 226 66.09 -40.44 15.67
CA PRO A 226 65.43 -39.19 16.09
C PRO A 226 65.38 -38.00 15.08
N GLY A 227 64.73 -36.90 15.50
CA GLY A 227 65.20 -35.51 15.29
C GLY A 227 64.61 -34.73 14.10
N GLY A 228 63.97 -33.57 14.38
CA GLY A 228 63.64 -32.55 13.39
C GLY A 228 62.70 -31.44 13.91
N GLU A 229 63.21 -30.21 13.95
CA GLU A 229 62.71 -28.97 14.57
C GLU A 229 61.55 -28.24 13.84
N THR A 230 60.60 -27.67 14.65
CA THR A 230 59.84 -26.37 14.60
C THR A 230 59.26 -25.73 13.30
N PRO A 231 58.41 -24.65 13.33
CA PRO A 231 57.52 -24.11 14.38
C PRO A 231 56.08 -23.68 13.92
N ALA A 232 55.30 -23.33 14.95
CA ALA A 232 54.06 -22.53 15.12
C ALA A 232 53.46 -21.62 14.01
N ALA A 233 52.13 -21.59 13.99
CA ALA A 233 51.23 -20.43 13.83
C ALA A 233 49.82 -20.91 14.27
N GLY A 234 48.94 -20.20 14.96
CA GLY A 234 48.79 -18.80 15.33
C GLY A 234 47.27 -18.58 15.48
N THR A 235 46.79 -18.39 16.70
CA THR A 235 45.39 -18.00 16.97
C THR A 235 45.27 -16.48 16.84
N PRO A 236 44.10 -15.95 16.43
CA PRO A 236 43.58 -14.84 17.19
C PRO A 236 42.13 -15.03 17.64
N GLN A 237 41.95 -14.57 18.87
CA GLN A 237 40.78 -14.56 19.73
C GLN A 237 39.82 -13.43 19.32
N ALA A 238 38.52 -13.72 19.39
CA ALA A 238 37.43 -12.78 19.15
C ALA A 238 37.37 -11.69 20.24
N ALA A 239 37.17 -10.45 19.81
CA ALA A 239 36.91 -9.29 20.66
C ALA A 239 35.40 -9.02 20.75
N THR A 240 34.90 -8.87 21.96
CA THR A 240 33.63 -8.24 22.32
C THR A 240 33.81 -6.72 22.48
N PRO A 241 32.75 -5.93 22.25
CA PRO A 241 32.38 -4.88 23.20
C PRO A 241 30.88 -5.00 23.57
N ALA A 242 30.50 -5.01 24.85
CA ALA A 242 30.47 -3.92 25.83
C ALA A 242 29.19 -3.06 25.73
N THR A 243 28.34 -3.27 26.74
CA THR A 243 27.14 -2.55 27.16
C THR A 243 27.46 -1.27 27.95
N GLY A 244 26.55 -0.28 27.91
CA GLY A 244 26.47 0.88 28.83
C GLY A 244 25.81 2.10 28.15
N THR A 245 24.50 2.34 28.28
CA THR A 245 23.77 3.16 29.28
C THR A 245 24.11 4.66 29.33
N SER A 246 23.12 5.54 29.07
CA SER A 246 22.54 6.45 30.08
C SER A 246 21.50 7.42 29.48
N GLU A 247 20.36 7.53 30.17
CA GLU A 247 19.35 8.61 30.11
C GLU A 247 19.93 9.98 30.52
N THR A 248 19.30 11.07 30.05
CA THR A 248 19.03 12.27 30.86
C THR A 248 17.84 13.05 30.31
N ASP A 249 16.84 13.24 31.17
CA ASP A 249 15.74 14.21 31.10
C ASP A 249 16.22 15.67 31.15
N ALA A 250 15.49 16.55 30.49
CA ALA A 250 15.42 17.97 30.86
C ALA A 250 14.05 18.56 30.52
N LYS A 251 13.25 18.73 31.58
CA LYS A 251 11.99 19.48 31.65
C LYS A 251 12.33 20.94 31.95
N THR A 252 11.68 21.89 31.27
CA THR A 252 11.64 23.30 31.72
C THR A 252 10.22 23.83 31.54
N ASP A 253 9.59 24.15 32.67
CA ASP A 253 8.34 24.90 32.78
C ASP A 253 8.66 26.41 32.76
N ALA A 254 7.83 27.22 32.11
CA ALA A 254 7.72 28.65 32.36
C ALA A 254 6.30 29.15 32.04
N GLU A 255 5.56 29.44 33.13
CA GLU A 255 4.32 30.21 33.24
C GLU A 255 4.43 31.62 32.63
N THR A 256 3.35 32.13 32.02
CA THR A 256 2.76 33.43 32.39
C THR A 256 1.31 33.58 31.91
N ASP A 257 0.45 33.99 32.85
CA ASP A 257 -0.96 34.34 32.74
C ASP A 257 -1.26 35.62 31.94
N ALA A 258 -2.48 35.70 31.38
CA ALA A 258 -3.43 36.83 31.39
C ALA A 258 -4.67 36.44 30.54
N GLU A 259 -5.87 36.24 31.12
CA GLU A 259 -6.98 37.22 31.20
C GLU A 259 -7.33 37.86 29.82
N THR A 260 -8.55 37.87 29.27
CA THR A 260 -9.88 38.14 29.86
C THR A 260 -10.99 37.69 28.89
N GLU A 261 -12.13 37.30 29.43
CA GLU A 261 -13.43 37.19 28.76
C GLU A 261 -13.86 38.47 28.01
N GLU A 262 -14.45 38.36 26.81
CA GLU A 262 -15.54 39.26 26.41
C GLU A 262 -16.57 38.57 25.49
N ARG A 263 -17.69 38.23 26.13
CA ARG A 263 -19.11 38.29 25.72
C ARG A 263 -19.49 38.50 24.25
N ALA A 264 -20.37 37.59 23.80
CA ALA A 264 -21.69 37.84 23.23
C ALA A 264 -22.01 39.26 22.71
N ALA A 265 -22.12 39.38 21.39
CA ALA A 265 -23.13 40.14 20.65
C ALA A 265 -23.28 39.55 19.24
#